data_AF-X0UQN1-F1
#
_entry.id   AF-X0UQN1-F1
#
_cell.length_a   1.000
_cell.length_b   1.000
_cell.length_c   1.000
_cell.angle_alpha   90.00
_cell.angle_beta   90.00
_cell.angle_gamma   90.00
#
_symmetry.space_group_name_H-M   'P 1'
#
loop_
_entity.id
_entity.type
_entity.pdbx_description
1 polymer ?
#
loop_
_entity_poly.entity_id
_entity_poly.type
_entity_poly.pdbx_seq_one_letter_code
_entity_poly.pdbx_strand_id
1 'polypeptide(L)' 'MIEELKSTEIIEKVGGKFKLAALIQRRLEELMQGSRPLIEDTQGKTQMEIVVQEILQDKIIFDTQSGTAG' A
#
# COMPACT_ATOMS: atom_id res chain seq x y z
N MET A 1 6.23 2.94 -15.51
CA MET A 1 6.38 2.11 -14.29
C MET A 1 6.71 3.08 -13.17
N ILE A 2 5.86 3.19 -12.15
CA ILE A 2 6.06 4.10 -11.02
C ILE A 2 7.40 3.78 -10.36
N GLU A 3 8.27 4.77 -10.23
CA GLU A 3 9.64 4.56 -9.73
C GLU A 3 9.67 4.14 -8.26
N GLU A 4 8.72 4.63 -7.46
CA GLU A 4 8.57 4.24 -6.05
C GLU A 4 8.33 2.72 -5.88
N LEU A 5 7.69 2.05 -6.84
CA LEU A 5 7.50 0.59 -6.82
C LEU A 5 8.78 -0.21 -7.11
N LYS A 6 9.84 0.43 -7.62
CA LYS A 6 11.16 -0.19 -7.81
C LYS A 6 12.05 -0.10 -6.58
N SER A 7 11.67 0.72 -5.59
CA SER A 7 12.50 0.97 -4.41
C SER A 7 12.42 -0.20 -3.44
N THR A 8 13.58 -0.58 -2.89
CA THR A 8 13.68 -1.64 -1.88
C THR A 8 12.96 -1.26 -0.59
N GLU A 9 12.87 0.05 -0.28
CA GLU A 9 12.24 0.60 0.92
C GLU A 9 10.79 0.15 1.12
N ILE A 10 9.93 0.29 0.09
CA ILE A 10 8.52 -0.11 0.19
C ILE A 10 8.37 -1.63 0.38
N ILE A 11 9.29 -2.41 -0.20
CA ILE A 11 9.30 -3.87 -0.07
C ILE A 11 9.67 -4.27 1.37
N GLU A 12 10.70 -3.65 1.94
CA GLU A 12 11.14 -3.89 3.32
C GLU A 12 10.06 -3.48 4.31
N LYS A 13 9.43 -2.32 4.09
CA LYS A 13 8.36 -1.79 4.92
C LYS A 13 7.15 -2.72 5.03
N VAL A 14 6.74 -3.33 3.92
CA VAL A 14 5.60 -4.26 3.88
C VAL A 14 6.00 -5.70 4.23
N GLY A 15 7.30 -5.97 4.35
CA GLY A 15 7.82 -7.30 4.72
C GLY A 15 7.85 -8.30 3.55
N GLY A 16 8.08 -7.82 2.33
CA GLY A 16 8.36 -8.61 1.15
C GLY A 16 7.44 -8.36 -0.05
N LYS A 17 7.93 -8.72 -1.24
CA LYS A 17 7.26 -8.47 -2.54
C LYS A 17 5.86 -9.08 -2.67
N PHE A 18 5.65 -10.26 -2.09
CA PHE A 18 4.34 -10.94 -2.14
C PHE A 18 3.31 -10.21 -1.28
N LYS A 19 3.69 -9.78 -0.07
CA LYS A 19 2.82 -8.99 0.80
C LYS A 19 2.53 -7.63 0.19
N LEU A 20 3.52 -6.99 -0.43
CA LEU A 20 3.35 -5.74 -1.16
C LEU A 20 2.33 -5.90 -2.29
N ALA A 21 2.46 -6.93 -3.13
CA ALA A 21 1.52 -7.18 -4.22
C ALA A 21 0.10 -7.43 -3.71
N ALA A 22 -0.06 -8.19 -2.62
CA ALA A 22 -1.36 -8.45 -2.00
C ALA A 22 -1.99 -7.19 -1.40
N LEU A 23 -1.20 -6.38 -0.69
CA LEU A 23 -1.64 -5.11 -0.09
C LEU A 23 -2.12 -4.12 -1.16
N ILE A 24 -1.35 -3.99 -2.24
CA ILE A 24 -1.70 -3.12 -3.36
C ILE A 24 -3.00 -3.57 -4.01
N GLN A 25 -3.13 -4.86 -4.33
CA GLN A 25 -4.34 -5.39 -4.97
C GLN A 25 -5.58 -5.16 -4.11
N ARG A 26 -5.51 -5.47 -2.81
CA ARG A 26 -6.62 -5.24 -1.87
C ARG A 26 -7.00 -3.77 -1.82
N ARG A 27 -6.02 -2.87 -1.69
CA ARG A 27 -6.31 -1.43 -1.56
C ARG A 27 -6.85 -0.82 -2.85
N LEU A 28 -6.35 -1.24 -4.01
CA LEU A 28 -6.92 -0.83 -5.30
C LEU A 28 -8.40 -1.23 -5.41
N GLU A 29 -8.75 -2.44 -4.97
CA GLU A 29 -10.15 -2.90 -4.94
C GLU A 29 -11.02 -2.00 -4.04
N GLU A 30 -10.56 -1.69 -2.82
CA GLU A 30 -11.25 -0.78 -1.91
C GLU A 30 -11.50 0.60 -2.54
N LEU A 31 -10.51 1.17 -3.23
CA LEU A 31 -10.64 2.45 -3.94
C LEU A 31 -11.60 2.35 -5.12
N MET A 32 -11.59 1.24 -5.87
CA MET A 32 -12.56 0.98 -6.94
C MET A 32 -13.99 0.84 -6.41
N GLN A 33 -14.17 0.33 -5.19
CA GLN A 33 -15.47 0.24 -4.51
C GLN A 33 -15.92 1.57 -3.88
N GLY A 34 -15.15 2.65 -4.06
CA GLY A 34 -15.52 4.00 -3.60
C GLY A 34 -14.99 4.36 -2.21
N SER A 35 -14.06 3.58 -1.65
CA SER A 35 -13.35 3.99 -0.44
C SER A 35 -12.57 5.28 -0.71
N ARG A 36 -12.51 6.14 0.30
CA ARG A 36 -11.77 7.40 0.20
C ARG A 36 -10.26 7.14 0.32
N PRO A 37 -9.42 7.86 -0.45
CA PRO A 37 -7.98 7.94 -0.21
C PRO A 37 -7.67 8.41 1.23
N LEU A 38 -6.59 7.91 1.79
CA LEU A 38 -6.09 8.27 3.13
C LEU A 38 -4.99 9.35 3.09
N ILE A 39 -4.73 9.90 1.90
CA ILE A 39 -3.84 11.04 1.67
C ILE A 39 -4.65 12.23 1.16
N GLU A 40 -4.17 13.43 1.46
CA GLU A 40 -4.84 14.68 1.05
C GLU A 40 -4.57 15.01 -0.43
N ASP A 41 -3.32 14.84 -0.87
CA ASP A 41 -2.90 15.15 -2.23
C ASP A 41 -3.18 13.98 -3.18
N THR A 42 -4.36 14.00 -3.80
CA THR A 42 -4.85 13.00 -4.77
C THR A 42 -5.03 13.55 -6.19
N GLN A 43 -4.91 14.87 -6.35
CA GLN A 43 -5.17 15.54 -7.62
C GLN A 43 -4.16 15.09 -8.68
N GLY A 44 -4.65 14.62 -9.83
CA GLY A 44 -3.81 14.15 -10.93
C GLY A 44 -3.12 12.80 -10.70
N LYS A 45 -3.35 12.12 -9.57
CA LYS A 45 -2.77 10.81 -9.27
C LYS A 45 -3.69 9.67 -9.71
N THR A 46 -3.07 8.61 -10.23
CA THR A 46 -3.75 7.33 -10.44
C THR A 46 -4.03 6.64 -9.11
N GLN A 47 -4.97 5.70 -9.09
CA GLN A 47 -5.23 4.89 -7.90
C GLN A 47 -3.97 4.15 -7.44
N MET A 48 -3.13 3.66 -8.36
CA MET A 48 -1.87 3.01 -8.00
C MET A 48 -0.91 3.95 -7.27
N GLU A 49 -0.75 5.18 -7.75
CA GLU A 49 0.09 6.19 -7.09
C GLU A 49 -0.46 6.55 -5.71
N ILE A 50 -1.78 6.66 -5.57
CA ILE A 50 -2.44 6.88 -4.27
C ILE A 50 -2.11 5.73 -3.30
N VAL A 51 -2.26 4.48 -3.71
CA VAL A 51 -1.96 3.32 -2.88
C VAL A 51 -0.49 3.28 -2.45
N VAL A 52 0.43 3.53 -3.38
CA VAL A 52 1.86 3.58 -3.07
C VAL A 52 2.17 4.66 -2.03
N GLN A 53 1.59 5.85 -2.19
CA GLN A 53 1.74 6.95 -1.24
C GLN A 53 1.12 6.64 0.14
N GLU A 54 -0.03 5.98 0.18
CA GLU A 54 -0.63 5.50 1.44
C GLU A 54 0.29 4.52 2.18
N ILE A 55 0.97 3.62 1.46
CA ILE A 55 1.95 2.69 2.05
C ILE A 55 3.18 3.47 2.55
N LEU A 56 3.75 4.35 1.74
CA LEU A 56 4.92 5.15 2.10
C LEU A 56 4.67 6.05 3.31
N GLN A 57 3.45 6.55 3.49
CA GLN A 57 3.03 7.38 4.62
C GLN A 57 2.48 6.60 5.83
N ASP A 58 2.64 5.27 5.87
CA ASP A 58 2.16 4.40 6.97
C ASP A 58 0.64 4.47 7.20
N LYS A 59 -0.14 4.89 6.19
CA LYS A 59 -1.61 4.96 6.30
C LYS A 59 -2.24 3.59 6.15
N ILE A 60 -1.61 2.70 5.38
CA ILE A 60 -1.99 1.30 5.26
C ILE A 60 -0.80 0.41 5.54
N ILE A 61 -1.02 -0.64 6.33
CA ILE A 61 -0.01 -1.64 6.69
C ILE A 61 -0.58 -3.04 6.48
N PHE A 62 0.31 -4.01 6.26
CA PHE A 62 -0.08 -5.41 6.33
C PHE A 62 -0.14 -5.78 7.81
N ASP A 63 -1.33 -6.01 8.35
CA ASP A 63 -1.49 -6.43 9.73
C ASP A 63 -0.89 -7.84 9.89
N THR A 64 0.35 -7.90 10.38
CA THR A 64 0.91 -9.11 10.95
C THR A 64 0.46 -9.17 12.40
N GLN A 65 -0.78 -9.58 12.64
CA GLN A 65 -1.14 -10.12 13.95
C GLN A 65 -0.17 -11.27 14.19
N SER A 66 0.74 -10.99 15.13
CA SER A 66 1.77 -11.85 15.69
C SER A 66 1.35 -13.31 15.72
N GLY A 67 2.25 -14.19 15.28
CA GLY A 67 2.28 -15.55 15.77
C GLY A 67 2.18 -15.50 17.29
N THR A 68 1.13 -16.12 17.81
CA THR A 68 0.96 -16.37 19.23
C THR A 68 2.23 -17.02 19.75
N ALA A 69 2.88 -16.36 20.71
CA ALA A 69 3.67 -17.06 21.70
C ALA A 69 2.78 -18.14 22.33
N GLY A 70 3.21 -19.39 22.23
CA GLY A 70 2.56 -20.58 22.77
C GLY A 70 3.51 -21.76 22.66
#